data_AF-V5HHA3-F1
#
_entry.id   AF-V5HHA3-F1
#
_cell.length_a   1.000
_cell.length_b   1.000
_cell.length_c   1.000
_cell.angle_alpha   90.00
_cell.angle_beta   90.00
_cell.angle_gamma   90.00
#
_symmetry.space_group_name_H-M   'P 1'
#
loop_
_entity.id
_entity.type
_entity.pdbx_description
1 polymer ?
#
loop_
_entity_poly.entity_id
_entity_poly.type
_entity_poly.pdbx_seq_one_letter_code
_entity_poly.pdbx_strand_id
1 'polypeptide(L)'
;LSIKLWAVALFSFCIAEKEHGIVYPRMLESRAATGERMLKINDDLTLTLQKSKVFADDFLFSTTENNEPIDYYVRAEDAERDIYHDPAHMASVKVTDEDGVEVEGILGERLRVKPLPVAARNSEGLKAHRLFEIDVPEARGEHVPHDYGSPNETKNIIESRAENTKYPMYEIPMKIFPEVYVVADSEFSKGFKYKEADVISYFAVLVNAANLRYKSLVYPEVQLRISGITMNKAAQDEPYYCQCTEPQSVPEYFYSKKRWINSTST
;
A
#
# COMPACT_ATOMS: atom_id res chain seq x y z
N LEU A 1 12.73 10.81 52.15
CA LEU A 1 11.82 10.85 50.98
C LEU A 1 12.65 10.57 49.73
N SER A 2 12.44 9.44 49.07
CA SER A 2 13.16 9.07 47.83
C SER A 2 12.25 9.37 46.64
N ILE A 3 12.68 10.29 45.77
CA ILE A 3 11.97 10.67 44.55
C ILE A 3 12.45 9.72 43.45
N LYS A 4 11.57 8.84 42.98
CA LYS A 4 11.84 7.98 41.83
C LYS A 4 11.56 8.77 40.54
N LEU A 5 12.63 9.12 39.84
CA LEU A 5 12.58 9.61 38.46
C LEU A 5 12.23 8.43 37.55
N TRP A 6 11.12 8.51 36.82
CA TRP A 6 10.82 7.57 35.75
C TRP A 6 11.30 8.16 34.44
N ALA A 7 12.34 7.55 33.86
CA ALA A 7 12.78 7.86 32.51
C ALA A 7 11.88 7.10 31.52
N VAL A 8 11.11 7.83 30.73
CA VAL A 8 10.37 7.28 29.59
C VAL A 8 11.32 7.25 28.40
N ALA A 9 11.76 6.06 28.00
CA ALA A 9 12.49 5.88 26.76
C ALA A 9 11.49 5.78 25.60
N LEU A 10 11.44 6.80 24.75
CA LEU A 10 10.75 6.76 23.47
C LEU A 10 11.60 5.93 22.51
N PHE A 11 11.27 4.65 22.34
CA PHE A 11 11.79 3.85 21.23
C PHE A 11 11.10 4.31 19.95
N SER A 12 11.67 5.31 19.30
CA SER A 12 11.35 5.60 17.91
C SER A 12 11.90 4.42 17.10
N PHE A 13 11.04 3.64 16.47
CA PHE A 13 11.44 2.67 15.45
C PHE A 13 11.91 3.50 14.24
N CYS A 14 13.15 3.98 14.30
CA CYS A 14 13.78 4.64 13.18
C CYS A 14 14.07 3.56 12.15
N ILE A 15 13.20 3.40 11.16
CA ILE A 15 13.64 2.91 9.85
C ILE A 15 14.77 3.86 9.45
N ALA A 16 16.01 3.38 9.43
CA ALA A 16 17.11 4.22 9.00
C ALA A 16 16.91 4.47 7.51
N GLU A 17 16.60 5.69 7.10
CA GLU A 17 16.61 6.06 5.69
C GLU A 17 18.05 6.39 5.30
N LYS A 18 18.62 5.69 4.31
CA LYS A 18 19.89 6.11 3.71
C LYS A 18 19.59 7.08 2.58
N GLU A 19 19.93 8.35 2.75
CA GLU A 19 19.70 9.36 1.72
C GLU A 19 20.67 9.16 0.53
N HIS A 20 20.11 9.18 -0.68
CA HIS A 20 20.84 9.07 -1.96
C HIS A 20 20.92 10.41 -2.71
N GLY A 21 20.43 11.48 -2.08
CA GLY A 21 20.56 12.85 -2.57
C GLY A 21 19.26 13.45 -3.10
N ILE A 22 19.40 14.66 -3.65
CA ILE A 22 18.31 15.43 -4.25
C ILE A 22 18.36 15.28 -5.76
N VAL A 23 17.22 15.00 -6.37
CA VAL A 23 17.04 14.88 -7.81
C VAL A 23 15.93 15.79 -8.32
N TYR A 24 15.89 15.99 -9.63
CA TYR A 24 14.92 16.86 -10.30
C TYR A 24 14.28 16.08 -11.46
N PRO A 25 13.25 15.25 -11.18
CA PRO A 25 12.60 14.44 -12.18
C PRO A 25 11.99 15.30 -13.28
N ARG A 26 11.99 14.76 -14.50
CA ARG A 26 11.36 15.41 -15.65
C ARG A 26 10.78 14.39 -16.61
N MET A 27 9.65 14.76 -17.20
CA MET A 27 9.11 14.02 -18.33
C MET A 27 10.01 14.23 -19.54
N LEU A 28 10.30 13.16 -20.26
CA LEU A 28 10.93 13.25 -21.57
C LEU A 28 9.85 13.18 -22.65
N GLU A 29 9.98 14.02 -23.67
CA GLU A 29 9.07 13.98 -24.82
C GLU A 29 9.19 12.62 -25.53
N SER A 30 8.06 11.93 -25.66
CA SER A 30 8.02 10.62 -26.31
C SER A 30 8.26 10.79 -27.81
N ARG A 31 9.36 10.22 -28.31
CA ARG A 31 9.61 10.03 -29.75
C ARG A 31 9.08 8.68 -30.24
N ALA A 32 8.48 7.89 -29.36
CA ALA A 32 7.98 6.56 -29.66
C ALA A 32 6.53 6.64 -30.17
N ALA A 33 6.24 5.88 -31.23
CA ALA A 33 4.89 5.77 -31.78
C ALA A 33 3.89 5.08 -30.81
N THR A 34 4.38 4.51 -29.70
CA THR A 34 3.61 3.74 -28.71
C THR A 34 2.85 4.61 -27.69
N GLY A 35 3.15 5.91 -27.60
CA GLY A 35 2.53 6.82 -26.62
C GLY A 35 3.03 6.62 -25.18
N GLU A 36 4.09 5.82 -24.99
CA GLU A 36 4.70 5.59 -23.68
C GLU A 36 5.38 6.86 -23.16
N ARG A 37 5.15 7.16 -21.89
CA ARG A 37 5.71 8.32 -21.20
C ARG A 37 7.01 7.92 -20.53
N MET A 38 8.09 8.65 -20.80
CA MET A 38 9.38 8.40 -20.16
C MET A 38 9.61 9.43 -19.05
N LEU A 39 10.02 8.96 -17.88
CA LEU A 39 10.29 9.80 -16.70
C LEU A 39 11.76 9.64 -16.32
N LYS A 40 12.57 10.68 -16.54
CA LYS A 40 13.95 10.70 -16.09
C LYS A 40 13.97 11.11 -14.61
N ILE A 41 14.45 10.23 -13.73
CA ILE A 41 14.62 10.51 -12.30
C ILE A 41 15.97 11.19 -12.06
N ASN A 42 17.05 10.61 -12.58
CA ASN A 42 18.41 11.14 -12.58
C ASN A 42 19.16 10.65 -13.83
N ASP A 43 20.48 10.81 -13.89
CA ASP A 43 21.27 10.41 -15.07
C ASP A 43 21.33 8.89 -15.30
N ASP A 44 21.16 8.10 -14.24
CA ASP A 44 21.30 6.63 -14.28
C ASP A 44 19.95 5.91 -14.31
N LEU A 45 18.85 6.58 -13.93
CA LEU A 45 17.52 6.00 -13.80
C LEU A 45 16.49 6.78 -14.63
N THR A 46 15.94 6.10 -15.63
CA THR A 46 14.81 6.57 -16.44
C THR A 46 13.75 5.48 -16.50
N LEU A 47 12.53 5.82 -16.09
CA LEU A 47 11.40 4.91 -16.08
C LEU A 47 10.61 4.99 -17.38
N THR A 48 10.13 3.84 -17.86
CA THR A 48 9.11 3.73 -18.91
C THR A 48 7.76 3.52 -18.26
N LEU A 49 6.93 4.56 -18.24
CA LEU A 49 5.69 4.58 -17.47
C LEU A 49 4.54 3.89 -18.22
N GLN A 50 3.96 2.88 -17.57
CA GLN A 50 2.72 2.22 -17.96
C GLN A 50 1.63 2.54 -16.94
N LYS A 51 0.37 2.72 -17.38
CA LYS A 51 -0.77 2.93 -16.46
C LYS A 51 -0.97 1.69 -15.60
N SER A 52 -1.17 1.89 -14.30
CA SER A 52 -1.40 0.81 -13.35
C SER A 52 -2.89 0.49 -13.19
N LYS A 53 -3.21 -0.76 -12.86
CA LYS A 53 -4.54 -1.22 -12.46
C LYS A 53 -4.43 -2.09 -11.21
N VAL A 54 -5.01 -1.62 -10.11
CA VAL A 54 -4.82 -2.14 -8.76
C VAL A 54 -6.11 -2.16 -7.94
N PHE A 55 -7.15 -1.41 -8.31
CA PHE A 55 -8.45 -1.45 -7.65
C PHE A 55 -9.42 -2.41 -8.38
N ALA A 56 -10.47 -2.82 -7.67
CA ALA A 56 -11.71 -3.26 -8.32
C ALA A 56 -12.37 -2.05 -9.02
N ASP A 57 -13.16 -2.28 -10.07
CA ASP A 57 -13.70 -1.21 -10.95
C ASP A 57 -14.30 -0.03 -10.17
N ASP A 58 -15.13 -0.34 -9.17
CA ASP A 58 -15.47 0.56 -8.07
C ASP A 58 -15.06 -0.10 -6.75
N PHE A 59 -14.54 0.68 -5.81
CA PHE A 59 -14.14 0.17 -4.50
C PHE A 59 -14.76 1.00 -3.36
N LEU A 60 -15.00 0.33 -2.24
CA LEU A 60 -15.59 0.96 -1.06
C LEU A 60 -14.54 1.78 -0.31
N PHE A 61 -14.83 3.04 -0.03
CA PHE A 61 -14.09 3.86 0.93
C PHE A 61 -14.96 4.12 2.16
N SER A 62 -14.45 3.72 3.33
CA SER A 62 -15.09 3.90 4.63
C SER A 62 -14.26 4.85 5.49
N THR A 63 -14.88 5.85 6.10
CA THR A 63 -14.22 6.76 7.05
C THR A 63 -15.26 7.33 8.01
N THR A 64 -14.82 8.08 9.02
CA THR A 64 -15.72 8.85 9.90
C THR A 64 -15.77 10.31 9.46
N GLU A 65 -16.95 10.93 9.49
CA GLU A 65 -17.17 12.39 9.37
C GLU A 65 -18.14 12.84 10.47
N ASN A 66 -17.78 13.87 11.23
CA ASN A 66 -18.57 14.34 12.39
C ASN A 66 -18.94 13.24 13.41
N ASN A 67 -18.05 12.27 13.62
CA ASN A 67 -18.26 11.07 14.44
C ASN A 67 -19.33 10.09 13.91
N GLU A 68 -19.78 10.25 12.67
CA GLU A 68 -20.65 9.29 11.99
C GLU A 68 -19.86 8.52 10.93
N PRO A 69 -20.01 7.19 10.86
CA PRO A 69 -19.43 6.39 9.78
C PRO A 69 -20.05 6.79 8.44
N ILE A 70 -19.21 7.08 7.46
CA ILE A 70 -19.58 7.32 6.07
C ILE A 70 -18.91 6.28 5.17
N ASP A 71 -19.72 5.75 4.25
CA ASP A 71 -19.33 4.75 3.27
C ASP A 71 -19.71 5.28 1.88
N TYR A 72 -18.75 5.31 0.96
CA TYR A 72 -19.00 5.72 -0.41
C TYR A 72 -18.10 4.97 -1.40
N TYR A 73 -18.52 4.90 -2.66
CA TYR A 73 -17.75 4.23 -3.71
C TYR A 73 -16.83 5.22 -4.41
N VAL A 74 -15.61 4.78 -4.68
CA VAL A 74 -14.62 5.49 -5.48
C VAL A 74 -14.39 4.72 -6.76
N ARG A 75 -14.40 5.43 -7.88
CA ARG A 75 -14.11 4.87 -9.19
C ARG A 75 -12.63 4.59 -9.34
N ALA A 76 -12.26 3.40 -9.79
CA ALA A 76 -10.87 3.04 -10.01
C ALA A 76 -10.19 4.00 -10.99
N GLU A 77 -10.89 4.44 -12.05
CA GLU A 77 -10.29 5.33 -13.05
C GLU A 77 -9.79 6.65 -12.46
N ASP A 78 -10.51 7.19 -11.47
CA ASP A 78 -10.15 8.44 -10.80
C ASP A 78 -8.99 8.21 -9.82
N ALA A 79 -9.02 7.11 -9.07
CA ALA A 79 -7.98 6.74 -8.11
C ALA A 79 -6.65 6.35 -8.78
N GLU A 80 -6.70 5.74 -9.97
CA GLU A 80 -5.54 5.23 -10.71
C GLU A 80 -5.00 6.24 -11.73
N ARG A 81 -5.69 7.38 -11.90
CA ARG A 81 -5.39 8.38 -12.94
C ARG A 81 -3.91 8.75 -12.96
N ASP A 82 -3.29 8.90 -11.81
CA ASP A 82 -1.91 9.37 -11.69
C ASP A 82 -0.94 8.25 -11.27
N ILE A 83 -1.38 6.98 -11.30
CA ILE A 83 -0.60 5.82 -10.86
C ILE A 83 0.00 5.09 -12.07
N TYR A 84 1.32 4.94 -12.03
CA TYR A 84 2.11 4.32 -13.09
C TYR A 84 3.04 3.25 -12.54
N HIS A 85 3.54 2.40 -13.43
CA HIS A 85 4.58 1.43 -13.12
C HIS A 85 5.57 1.26 -14.27
N ASP A 86 6.74 0.74 -13.92
CA ASP A 86 7.74 0.25 -14.86
C ASP A 86 8.14 -1.17 -14.44
N PRO A 87 7.72 -2.22 -15.17
CA PRO A 87 8.09 -3.60 -14.85
C PRO A 87 9.59 -3.85 -14.88
N ALA A 88 10.35 -3.18 -15.76
CA ALA A 88 11.78 -3.41 -15.91
C ALA A 88 12.56 -2.96 -14.67
N HIS A 89 12.10 -1.89 -14.03
CA HIS A 89 12.70 -1.34 -12.81
C HIS A 89 11.96 -1.75 -11.53
N MET A 90 10.92 -2.60 -11.62
CA MET A 90 10.05 -2.94 -10.49
C MET A 90 9.50 -1.69 -9.77
N ALA A 91 9.22 -0.64 -10.54
CA ALA A 91 8.83 0.66 -10.02
C ALA A 91 7.31 0.82 -10.06
N SER A 92 6.76 1.47 -9.04
CA SER A 92 5.36 1.83 -8.90
C SER A 92 5.30 3.24 -8.30
N VAL A 93 4.75 4.20 -9.02
CA VAL A 93 4.85 5.62 -8.67
C VAL A 93 3.56 6.37 -8.99
N LYS A 94 3.24 7.35 -8.15
CA LYS A 94 2.31 8.43 -8.47
C LYS A 94 3.07 9.53 -9.18
N VAL A 95 2.55 10.01 -10.31
CA VAL A 95 3.17 11.07 -11.12
C VAL A 95 2.13 12.13 -11.48
N THR A 96 2.40 13.39 -11.13
CA THR A 96 1.61 14.56 -11.53
C THR A 96 2.50 15.58 -12.24
N ASP A 97 1.94 16.34 -13.18
CA ASP A 97 2.70 17.27 -14.03
C ASP A 97 2.08 18.68 -14.17
N GLU A 98 1.08 19.02 -13.36
CA GLU A 98 0.32 20.28 -13.46
C GLU A 98 1.17 21.54 -13.18
N ASP A 99 2.06 21.51 -12.19
CA ASP A 99 2.93 22.63 -11.78
C ASP A 99 4.40 22.16 -11.71
N GLY A 100 4.82 21.45 -12.75
CA GLY A 100 6.07 20.72 -12.77
C GLY A 100 5.92 19.31 -12.20
N VAL A 101 6.87 18.45 -12.57
CA VAL A 101 6.77 17.01 -12.34
C VAL A 101 6.96 16.71 -10.86
N GLU A 102 5.96 16.06 -10.26
CA GLU A 102 6.06 15.45 -8.93
C GLU A 102 5.96 13.94 -9.04
N VAL A 103 6.83 13.24 -8.30
CA VAL A 103 6.95 11.79 -8.31
C VAL A 103 7.02 11.31 -6.87
N GLU A 104 6.13 10.40 -6.51
CA GLU A 104 6.14 9.75 -5.20
C GLU A 104 5.97 8.24 -5.38
N GLY A 105 6.81 7.45 -4.70
CA GLY A 105 6.62 6.02 -4.63
C GLY A 105 7.90 5.18 -4.63
N ILE A 106 7.80 4.02 -5.26
CA ILE A 106 8.74 2.91 -5.21
C ILE A 106 9.50 2.84 -6.52
N LEU A 107 10.84 2.90 -6.46
CA LEU A 107 11.74 2.87 -7.63
C LEU A 107 12.52 1.56 -7.73
N GLY A 108 11.92 0.46 -7.26
CA GLY A 108 12.53 -0.87 -7.24
C GLY A 108 12.49 -1.49 -5.83
N GLU A 109 13.49 -2.30 -5.51
CA GLU A 109 13.49 -3.09 -4.28
C GLU A 109 13.48 -2.18 -3.03
N ARG A 110 14.49 -1.31 -2.91
CA ARG A 110 14.72 -0.49 -1.70
C ARG A 110 14.65 1.01 -1.93
N LEU A 111 14.88 1.45 -3.17
CA LEU A 111 14.90 2.85 -3.54
C LEU A 111 13.49 3.43 -3.55
N ARG A 112 13.33 4.62 -2.98
CA ARG A 112 12.10 5.38 -2.90
C ARG A 112 12.35 6.82 -3.34
N VAL A 113 11.28 7.47 -3.77
CA VAL A 113 11.27 8.89 -4.13
C VAL A 113 10.09 9.58 -3.47
N LYS A 114 10.34 10.79 -2.94
CA LYS A 114 9.29 11.67 -2.43
C LYS A 114 9.56 13.12 -2.83
N PRO A 115 8.52 13.91 -3.13
CA PRO A 115 8.69 15.34 -3.39
C PRO A 115 9.19 16.06 -2.14
N LEU A 116 10.04 17.06 -2.33
CA LEU A 116 10.39 18.03 -1.29
C LEU A 116 9.41 19.22 -1.33
N PRO A 117 9.32 20.03 -0.26
CA PRO A 117 8.40 21.17 -0.23
C PRO A 117 8.52 22.08 -1.45
N VAL A 118 7.41 22.66 -1.90
CA VAL A 118 7.28 23.43 -3.17
C VAL A 118 8.33 24.54 -3.35
N ALA A 119 8.86 25.11 -2.27
CA ALA A 119 9.92 26.12 -2.31
C ALA A 119 11.28 25.56 -2.77
N ALA A 120 11.49 24.24 -2.72
CA ALA A 120 12.71 23.58 -3.15
C ALA A 120 12.67 23.34 -4.66
N ARG A 121 13.05 24.35 -5.44
CA ARG A 121 13.20 24.27 -6.90
C ARG A 121 14.62 24.60 -7.34
N ASN A 122 15.06 24.03 -8.46
CA ASN A 122 16.32 24.46 -9.08
C ASN A 122 16.14 25.77 -9.87
N SER A 123 17.22 26.29 -10.45
CA SER A 123 17.21 27.49 -11.29
C SER A 123 16.35 27.37 -12.55
N GLU A 124 16.02 26.15 -12.98
CA GLU A 124 15.14 25.85 -14.11
C GLU A 124 13.66 25.69 -13.70
N GLY A 125 13.35 25.85 -12.41
CA GLY A 125 12.00 25.71 -11.87
C GLY A 125 11.55 24.27 -11.62
N LEU A 126 12.42 23.28 -11.79
CA LEU A 126 12.12 21.87 -11.51
C LEU A 126 11.97 21.62 -10.01
N LYS A 127 10.97 20.81 -9.64
CA LYS A 127 10.69 20.45 -8.25
C LYS A 127 11.71 19.45 -7.74
N ALA A 128 12.30 19.75 -6.58
CA ALA A 128 13.27 18.88 -5.94
C ALA A 128 12.58 17.65 -5.34
N HIS A 129 13.23 16.51 -5.46
CA HIS A 129 12.79 15.23 -4.90
C HIS A 129 13.92 14.62 -4.09
N ARG A 130 13.57 13.95 -2.99
CA ARG A 130 14.52 13.17 -2.22
C ARG A 130 14.51 11.72 -2.70
N LEU A 131 15.70 11.20 -3.04
CA LEU A 131 15.93 9.77 -3.16
C LEU A 131 16.45 9.22 -1.85
N PHE A 132 15.87 8.11 -1.41
CA PHE A 132 16.29 7.44 -0.19
C PHE A 132 16.05 5.94 -0.31
N GLU A 133 16.88 5.16 0.39
CA GLU A 133 16.67 3.74 0.57
C GLU A 133 16.03 3.47 1.93
N ILE A 134 15.11 2.52 1.93
CA ILE A 134 14.61 1.92 3.16
C ILE A 134 15.65 0.92 3.65
N ASP A 135 16.12 1.12 4.88
CA ASP A 135 16.94 0.13 5.54
C ASP A 135 16.09 -1.01 6.08
N VAL A 136 16.38 -2.22 5.60
CA VAL A 136 15.67 -3.44 5.99
C VAL A 136 16.65 -4.28 6.82
N PRO A 137 16.24 -4.81 7.98
CA PRO A 137 17.18 -5.49 8.90
C PRO A 137 17.92 -6.67 8.23
N GLU A 138 17.29 -7.34 7.27
CA GLU A 138 17.90 -8.41 6.48
C GLU A 138 19.14 -7.93 5.73
N ALA A 139 19.13 -6.69 5.23
CA ALA A 139 20.28 -6.10 4.55
C ALA A 139 21.44 -5.75 5.49
N ARG A 140 21.19 -5.68 6.79
CA ARG A 140 22.23 -5.56 7.84
C ARG A 140 22.71 -6.93 8.32
N GLY A 141 22.16 -8.02 7.78
CA GLY A 141 22.40 -9.38 8.27
C GLY A 141 21.75 -9.65 9.63
N GLU A 142 20.78 -8.83 10.04
CA GLU A 142 20.05 -9.03 11.28
C GLU A 142 18.97 -10.10 11.08
N HIS A 143 18.90 -11.05 12.00
CA HIS A 143 17.84 -12.06 12.00
C HIS A 143 16.58 -11.48 12.62
N VAL A 144 15.61 -11.11 11.78
CA VAL A 144 14.30 -10.65 12.24
C VAL A 144 13.49 -11.89 12.65
N PRO A 145 13.04 -11.99 13.92
CA PRO A 145 12.08 -13.00 14.30
C PRO A 145 10.87 -12.90 13.39
N HIS A 146 10.37 -14.03 12.90
CA HIS A 146 9.19 -14.00 12.05
C HIS A 146 8.02 -13.50 12.89
N ASP A 147 7.36 -12.44 12.44
CA ASP A 147 6.24 -11.79 13.11
C ASP A 147 4.88 -12.38 12.73
N TYR A 148 4.87 -13.43 11.90
CA TYR A 148 3.64 -14.14 11.59
C TYR A 148 3.18 -14.95 12.81
N GLY A 149 1.93 -14.73 13.20
CA GLY A 149 1.24 -15.63 14.13
C GLY A 149 0.89 -16.93 13.42
N SER A 150 1.37 -18.06 13.94
CA SER A 150 0.81 -19.36 13.55
C SER A 150 -0.56 -19.48 14.20
N PRO A 151 -1.63 -19.80 13.45
CA PRO A 151 -2.93 -20.07 14.06
C PRO A 151 -2.78 -21.16 15.14
N ASN A 152 -3.37 -20.97 16.31
CA ASN A 152 -3.39 -22.00 17.34
C ASN A 152 -4.05 -23.27 16.76
N GLU A 153 -3.29 -24.35 16.63
CA GLU A 153 -3.76 -25.67 16.15
C GLU A 153 -4.93 -26.23 16.99
N THR A 154 -5.13 -25.71 18.20
CA THR A 154 -6.17 -26.13 19.14
C THR A 154 -7.56 -25.53 18.90
N LYS A 155 -7.70 -24.54 18.00
CA LYS A 155 -9.02 -24.27 17.47
C LYS A 155 -9.33 -25.39 16.50
N ASN A 156 -10.17 -26.32 16.95
CA ASN A 156 -11.01 -27.10 16.07
C ASN A 156 -11.68 -26.09 15.13
N ILE A 157 -11.06 -25.83 13.98
CA ILE A 157 -11.77 -25.30 12.84
C ILE A 157 -12.85 -26.35 12.68
N ILE A 158 -14.09 -26.00 13.03
CA ILE A 158 -15.22 -26.80 12.63
C ILE A 158 -15.21 -26.66 11.12
N GLU A 159 -14.42 -27.50 10.46
CA GLU A 159 -14.60 -27.86 9.07
C GLU A 159 -15.95 -28.56 9.03
N SER A 160 -17.04 -27.80 9.10
CA SER A 160 -18.41 -28.27 8.87
C SER A 160 -18.62 -28.74 7.42
N ARG A 161 -17.53 -29.06 6.72
CA ARG A 161 -17.47 -29.47 5.32
C ARG A 161 -16.48 -30.62 5.07
N ALA A 162 -15.86 -31.20 6.12
CA ALA A 162 -14.91 -32.30 5.97
C ALA A 162 -15.54 -33.69 6.19
N GLU A 163 -16.84 -33.84 5.97
CA GLU A 163 -17.46 -35.16 5.83
C GLU A 163 -17.82 -35.41 4.35
N ASN A 164 -16.97 -36.18 3.69
CA ASN A 164 -17.33 -37.12 2.61
C ASN A 164 -17.83 -36.58 1.26
N THR A 165 -17.55 -35.33 0.89
CA THR A 165 -17.71 -34.87 -0.49
C THR A 165 -16.38 -35.00 -1.24
N LYS A 166 -16.32 -35.91 -2.21
CA LYS A 166 -15.32 -35.89 -3.28
C LYS A 166 -15.53 -34.59 -4.08
N TYR A 167 -15.02 -33.48 -3.59
CA TYR A 167 -14.94 -32.27 -4.39
C TYR A 167 -14.03 -32.59 -5.59
N PRO A 168 -14.45 -32.32 -6.84
CA PRO A 168 -13.48 -32.29 -7.92
C PRO A 168 -12.39 -31.31 -7.47
N MET A 169 -11.13 -31.71 -7.59
CA MET A 169 -9.99 -30.81 -7.41
C MET A 169 -10.32 -29.54 -8.18
N TYR A 170 -10.58 -28.42 -7.48
CA TYR A 170 -10.98 -27.18 -8.14
C TYR A 170 -9.93 -26.87 -9.21
N GLU A 171 -10.34 -26.78 -10.47
CA GLU A 171 -9.43 -26.35 -11.54
C GLU A 171 -9.04 -24.90 -11.24
N ILE A 172 -7.80 -24.71 -10.78
CA ILE A 172 -7.29 -23.38 -10.51
C ILE A 172 -7.18 -22.66 -11.85
N PRO A 173 -7.85 -21.50 -12.02
CA PRO A 173 -7.79 -20.79 -13.28
C PRO A 173 -6.36 -20.30 -13.53
N MET A 174 -5.99 -20.09 -14.79
CA MET A 174 -4.65 -19.61 -15.14
C MET A 174 -4.31 -18.25 -14.51
N LYS A 175 -5.33 -17.45 -14.18
CA LYS A 175 -5.18 -16.14 -13.53
C LYS A 175 -6.21 -15.99 -12.43
N ILE A 176 -5.77 -15.51 -11.27
CA ILE A 176 -6.63 -15.19 -10.12
C ILE A 176 -6.53 -13.72 -9.74
N PHE A 177 -7.61 -13.20 -9.17
CA PHE A 177 -7.70 -11.82 -8.69
C PHE A 177 -8.07 -11.79 -7.21
N PRO A 178 -7.13 -12.01 -6.28
CA PRO A 178 -7.41 -11.93 -4.86
C PRO A 178 -7.82 -10.50 -4.48
N GLU A 179 -8.96 -10.38 -3.82
CA GLU A 179 -9.43 -9.10 -3.29
C GLU A 179 -8.77 -8.77 -1.95
N VAL A 180 -8.35 -7.53 -1.82
CA VAL A 180 -7.69 -6.98 -0.63
C VAL A 180 -8.55 -5.87 -0.07
N TYR A 181 -8.95 -6.01 1.19
CA TYR A 181 -9.60 -4.94 1.94
C TYR A 181 -8.60 -4.37 2.94
N VAL A 182 -8.33 -3.08 2.83
CA VAL A 182 -7.31 -2.40 3.65
C VAL A 182 -7.99 -1.66 4.80
N VAL A 183 -7.42 -1.76 5.99
CA VAL A 183 -7.86 -0.98 7.15
C VAL A 183 -6.65 -0.20 7.67
N ALA A 184 -6.70 1.12 7.51
CA ALA A 184 -5.73 2.06 8.03
C ALA A 184 -6.21 2.61 9.37
N ASP A 185 -5.39 2.43 10.40
CA ASP A 185 -5.65 3.02 11.71
C ASP A 185 -5.42 4.54 11.72
N SER A 186 -5.81 5.16 12.83
CA SER A 186 -5.80 6.60 13.03
C SER A 186 -4.38 7.16 13.14
N GLU A 187 -3.42 6.43 13.73
CA GLU A 187 -2.03 6.88 13.78
C GLU A 187 -1.38 6.85 12.39
N PHE A 188 -1.65 5.83 11.59
CA PHE A 188 -1.26 5.76 10.18
C PHE A 188 -1.92 6.90 9.38
N SER A 189 -3.24 7.05 9.50
CA SER A 189 -4.04 8.05 8.78
C SER A 189 -3.64 9.49 9.13
N LYS A 190 -3.22 9.73 10.36
CA LYS A 190 -2.66 11.02 10.81
C LYS A 190 -1.38 11.40 10.07
N GLY A 191 -0.56 10.42 9.67
CA GLY A 191 0.60 10.65 8.80
C GLY A 191 0.23 11.31 7.46
N PHE A 192 -0.97 11.00 6.95
CA PHE A 192 -1.54 11.58 5.73
C PHE A 192 -2.40 12.81 5.99
N LYS A 193 -2.44 13.31 7.23
CA LYS A 193 -3.32 14.42 7.66
C LYS A 193 -4.79 14.13 7.33
N TYR A 194 -5.17 12.86 7.35
CA TYR A 194 -6.52 12.38 7.02
C TYR A 194 -6.99 12.74 5.60
N LYS A 195 -6.04 12.91 4.66
CA LYS A 195 -6.35 13.15 3.26
C LYS A 195 -6.61 11.84 2.53
N GLU A 196 -7.87 11.62 2.17
CA GLU A 196 -8.35 10.38 1.56
C GLU A 196 -7.63 10.07 0.24
N ALA A 197 -7.45 11.06 -0.64
CA ALA A 197 -6.75 10.91 -1.90
C ALA A 197 -5.29 10.45 -1.73
N ASP A 198 -4.61 10.91 -0.69
CA ASP A 198 -3.21 10.55 -0.43
C ASP A 198 -3.12 9.12 0.13
N VAL A 199 -4.06 8.71 0.99
CA VAL A 199 -4.17 7.32 1.49
C VAL A 199 -4.48 6.34 0.36
N ILE A 200 -5.45 6.68 -0.50
CA ILE A 200 -5.79 5.88 -1.70
C ILE A 200 -4.56 5.72 -2.60
N SER A 201 -3.88 6.83 -2.91
CA SER A 201 -2.67 6.83 -3.74
C SER A 201 -1.56 5.97 -3.14
N TYR A 202 -1.36 6.04 -1.83
CA TYR A 202 -0.36 5.26 -1.12
C TYR A 202 -0.60 3.76 -1.26
N PHE A 203 -1.82 3.30 -0.97
CA PHE A 203 -2.15 1.87 -1.10
C PHE A 203 -2.16 1.42 -2.56
N ALA A 204 -2.56 2.27 -3.49
CA ALA A 204 -2.45 1.99 -4.92
C ALA A 204 -0.99 1.71 -5.32
N VAL A 205 -0.07 2.59 -4.95
CA VAL A 205 1.37 2.43 -5.22
C VAL A 205 1.92 1.16 -4.57
N LEU A 206 1.56 0.90 -3.31
CA LEU A 206 2.04 -0.23 -2.52
C LEU A 206 1.57 -1.57 -3.09
N VAL A 207 0.26 -1.74 -3.30
CA VAL A 207 -0.32 -3.00 -3.81
C VAL A 207 0.12 -3.23 -5.25
N ASN A 208 0.26 -2.17 -6.05
CA ASN A 208 0.78 -2.30 -7.40
C ASN A 208 2.26 -2.76 -7.40
N ALA A 209 3.09 -2.26 -6.47
CA ALA A 209 4.45 -2.77 -6.29
C ALA A 209 4.50 -4.24 -5.83
N ALA A 210 3.48 -4.70 -5.07
CA ALA A 210 3.32 -6.11 -4.75
C ALA A 210 2.93 -6.93 -5.98
N ASN A 211 2.00 -6.42 -6.81
CA ASN A 211 1.61 -7.06 -8.07
C ASN A 211 2.80 -7.26 -9.01
N LEU A 212 3.74 -6.30 -9.08
CA LEU A 212 4.97 -6.48 -9.87
C LEU A 212 5.81 -7.68 -9.40
N ARG A 213 5.83 -7.99 -8.09
CA ARG A 213 6.52 -9.16 -7.53
C ARG A 213 5.77 -10.46 -7.84
N TYR A 214 4.44 -10.41 -7.75
CA TYR A 214 3.57 -11.54 -8.09
C TYR A 214 3.60 -11.91 -9.58
N LYS A 215 4.05 -11.03 -10.49
CA LYS A 215 4.24 -11.36 -11.91
C LYS A 215 5.21 -12.53 -12.16
N SER A 216 6.04 -12.89 -11.17
CA SER A 216 6.89 -14.09 -11.24
C SER A 216 6.10 -15.41 -11.11
N LEU A 217 4.87 -15.37 -10.58
CA LEU A 217 3.98 -16.53 -10.51
C LEU A 217 3.28 -16.75 -11.86
N VAL A 218 3.54 -17.91 -12.47
CA VAL A 218 3.01 -18.25 -13.80
C VAL A 218 1.69 -19.01 -13.74
N TYR A 219 1.51 -19.87 -12.72
CA TYR A 219 0.30 -20.67 -12.58
C TYR A 219 -0.10 -20.85 -11.11
N PRO A 220 -1.15 -20.13 -10.64
CA PRO A 220 -1.86 -19.08 -11.36
C PRO A 220 -1.04 -17.78 -11.44
N GLU A 221 -1.26 -16.98 -12.49
CA GLU A 221 -0.92 -15.56 -12.47
C GLU A 221 -1.75 -14.86 -11.39
N VAL A 222 -1.10 -14.08 -10.52
CA VAL A 222 -1.76 -13.42 -9.39
C VAL A 222 -1.77 -11.91 -9.60
N GLN A 223 -2.95 -11.31 -9.53
CA GLN A 223 -3.12 -9.85 -9.53
C GLN A 223 -4.06 -9.44 -8.40
N LEU A 224 -3.49 -8.87 -7.33
CA LEU A 224 -4.25 -8.31 -6.22
C LEU A 224 -5.11 -7.14 -6.70
N ARG A 225 -6.33 -7.06 -6.18
CA ARG A 225 -7.26 -5.95 -6.38
C ARG A 225 -7.72 -5.39 -5.04
N ILE A 226 -7.57 -4.09 -4.83
CA ILE A 226 -8.14 -3.43 -3.65
C ILE A 226 -9.65 -3.30 -3.88
N SER A 227 -10.44 -3.97 -3.05
CA SER A 227 -11.92 -3.90 -3.09
C SER A 227 -12.49 -2.90 -2.08
N GLY A 228 -11.68 -2.47 -1.11
CA GLY A 228 -12.03 -1.33 -0.27
C GLY A 228 -10.93 -0.90 0.70
N ILE A 229 -11.11 0.32 1.22
CA ILE A 229 -10.22 0.95 2.19
C ILE A 229 -11.06 1.52 3.32
N THR A 230 -10.69 1.24 4.56
CA THR A 230 -11.15 1.98 5.74
C THR A 230 -10.04 2.89 6.23
N MET A 231 -10.34 4.16 6.41
CA MET A 231 -9.44 5.15 7.00
C MET A 231 -10.03 5.64 8.32
N ASN A 232 -9.48 5.19 9.44
CA ASN A 232 -9.93 5.62 10.75
C ASN A 232 -9.33 6.96 11.14
N LYS A 233 -10.11 7.83 11.78
CA LYS A 233 -9.67 9.19 12.17
C LYS A 233 -9.41 9.30 13.67
N ALA A 234 -9.98 8.40 14.48
CA ALA A 234 -9.73 8.33 15.92
C ALA A 234 -9.72 6.89 16.43
N ALA A 235 -9.08 6.65 17.57
CA ALA A 235 -9.02 5.32 18.22
C ALA A 235 -10.41 4.72 18.53
N GLN A 236 -11.42 5.56 18.72
CA GLN A 236 -12.81 5.13 18.92
C GLN A 236 -13.43 4.48 17.66
N ASP A 237 -12.88 4.77 16.48
CA ASP A 237 -13.29 4.17 15.19
C ASP A 237 -12.67 2.78 14.98
N GLU A 238 -11.87 2.29 15.93
CA GLU A 238 -11.04 1.09 15.79
C GLU A 238 -11.47 -0.02 16.77
N PRO A 239 -12.73 -0.49 16.74
CA PRO A 239 -13.24 -1.46 17.72
C PRO A 239 -12.55 -2.83 17.65
N TYR A 240 -11.72 -3.06 16.63
CA TYR A 240 -10.96 -4.28 16.42
C TYR A 240 -9.57 -4.27 17.11
N TYR A 241 -9.09 -3.13 17.59
CA TYR A 241 -7.93 -3.09 18.49
C TYR A 241 -8.40 -3.35 19.92
N CYS A 242 -8.29 -4.59 20.36
CA CYS A 242 -8.34 -4.92 21.78
C CYS A 242 -6.91 -5.09 22.30
N GLN A 243 -6.59 -4.49 23.46
CA GLN A 243 -5.41 -4.91 24.20
C GLN A 243 -5.64 -6.36 24.61
N CYS A 244 -4.93 -7.28 23.96
CA CYS A 244 -5.03 -8.70 24.26
C CYS A 244 -4.45 -8.95 25.65
N THR A 245 -5.30 -8.99 26.67
CA THR A 245 -4.95 -9.54 27.99
C THR A 245 -4.99 -11.07 27.99
N GLU A 246 -5.69 -11.68 27.02
CA GLU A 246 -5.77 -13.13 26.78
C GLU A 246 -5.99 -13.44 25.28
N PRO A 247 -5.64 -14.64 24.78
CA PRO A 247 -5.75 -14.99 23.36
C PRO A 247 -7.22 -15.16 22.93
N GLN A 248 -7.84 -14.10 22.40
CA GLN A 248 -9.21 -14.14 21.90
C GLN A 248 -9.31 -14.37 20.38
N SER A 249 -10.48 -14.82 19.93
CA SER A 249 -10.85 -15.01 18.53
C SER A 249 -10.94 -13.70 17.75
N VAL A 250 -10.62 -13.79 16.45
CA VAL A 250 -10.69 -12.69 15.47
C VAL A 250 -12.03 -11.92 15.60
N PRO A 251 -12.01 -10.57 15.72
CA PRO A 251 -13.21 -9.77 15.92
C PRO A 251 -14.27 -9.94 14.81
N GLU A 252 -15.55 -9.89 15.19
CA GLU A 252 -16.73 -10.06 14.31
C GLU A 252 -16.82 -9.02 13.18
N TYR A 253 -16.15 -7.87 13.34
CA TYR A 253 -16.06 -6.79 12.35
C TYR A 253 -15.49 -7.24 10.99
N PHE A 254 -14.51 -8.14 10.99
CA PHE A 254 -13.95 -8.66 9.73
C PHE A 254 -14.96 -9.56 8.99
N TYR A 255 -15.86 -10.23 9.71
CA TYR A 255 -16.89 -11.09 9.12
C TYR A 255 -18.03 -10.28 8.51
N SER A 256 -18.43 -9.16 9.11
CA SER A 256 -19.47 -8.30 8.53
C SER A 256 -18.98 -7.73 7.19
N LYS A 257 -17.79 -7.12 7.14
CA LYS A 257 -17.22 -6.57 5.89
C LYS A 257 -16.99 -7.64 4.82
N LYS A 258 -16.51 -8.83 5.20
CA LYS A 258 -16.33 -9.96 4.27
C LYS A 258 -17.66 -10.47 3.69
N ARG A 259 -18.75 -10.45 4.48
CA ARG A 259 -20.10 -10.81 4.01
C ARG A 259 -20.66 -9.76 3.03
N TRP A 260 -20.33 -8.48 3.21
CA TRP A 260 -20.70 -7.40 2.29
C TRP A 260 -19.97 -7.49 0.95
N ILE A 261 -18.65 -7.70 0.96
CA ILE A 261 -17.85 -7.89 -0.26
C ILE A 261 -18.44 -9.00 -1.14
N ASN A 262 -18.79 -10.15 -0.55
CA ASN A 262 -19.37 -11.27 -1.28
C ASN A 262 -20.81 -11.01 -1.81
N SER A 263 -21.50 -9.96 -1.37
CA SER A 263 -22.86 -9.63 -1.81
C SER A 263 -22.90 -8.70 -3.03
N THR A 264 -21.78 -8.05 -3.36
CA THR A 264 -21.66 -7.15 -4.52
C THR A 264 -20.94 -7.78 -5.70
N SER A 265 -20.38 -8.99 -5.56
CA SER A 265 -19.66 -9.72 -6.63
C SER A 265 -20.53 -10.62 -7.52
N THR A 266 -21.84 -10.35 -7.64
CA THR A 266 -22.77 -11.06 -8.56
C THR A 266 -23.18 -10.22 -9.74
#